data_AF-A0A940JQP8-F1
#
_entry.id   AF-A0A940JQP8-F1
#
_cell.length_a   1.000
_cell.length_b   1.000
_cell.length_c   1.000
_cell.angle_alpha   90.00
_cell.angle_beta   90.00
_cell.angle_gamma   90.00
#
_symmetry.space_group_name_H-M   'P 1'
#
loop_
_entity.id
_entity.type
_entity.pdbx_description
1 polymer ?
#
loop_
_entity_poly.entity_id
_entity_poly.type
_entity_poly.pdbx_seq_one_letter_code
_entity_poly.pdbx_strand_id
1 'polypeptide(L)'
;DDTMPTLRLLTTGAGPTRATVAIIPDGATLGEALANPRAEAADTATDAHAEAPPTEPTATSFSVSLSQGAVAELPIEGIAPGEYTVVVTADEPLVGALRGSVTGPGGTDFAWFSPAGSLGDRAVVATPDADSVVLAIANPGDADRTVTLTGPDGDAELVVPGGGSVLVEVEGRSDYSLAGMNGLRAALRADGDGLVAQTPLQPPAPLATPVRVHV
;
A
#
# COMPACT_ATOMS: atom_id res chain seq x y z
N ASP A 1 4.65 -11.29 18.63
CA ASP A 1 5.94 -10.89 18.05
C ASP A 1 5.86 -9.41 17.67
N ASP A 2 6.86 -8.59 17.99
CA ASP A 2 6.86 -7.13 17.72
C ASP A 2 7.04 -6.83 16.21
N THR A 3 7.44 -7.83 15.43
CA THR A 3 7.64 -7.72 13.96
C THR A 3 6.39 -8.02 13.13
N MET A 4 5.29 -8.44 13.77
CA MET A 4 4.08 -8.83 13.07
C MET A 4 3.41 -7.61 12.41
N PRO A 5 3.07 -7.69 11.11
CA PRO A 5 2.31 -6.63 10.47
C PRO A 5 0.91 -6.51 11.06
N THR A 6 0.46 -5.28 11.31
CA THR A 6 -0.84 -5.02 11.96
C THR A 6 -1.57 -3.93 11.20
N LEU A 7 -2.76 -4.25 10.70
CA LEU A 7 -3.66 -3.27 10.09
C LEU A 7 -4.52 -2.63 11.17
N ARG A 8 -4.50 -1.30 11.27
CA ARG A 8 -5.36 -0.53 12.17
C ARG A 8 -6.44 0.18 11.36
N LEU A 9 -7.70 -0.04 11.71
CA LEU A 9 -8.86 0.56 11.05
C LEU A 9 -9.72 1.34 12.05
N LEU A 10 -10.14 2.54 11.68
CA LEU A 10 -11.11 3.36 12.40
C LEU A 10 -12.35 3.52 11.52
N THR A 11 -13.51 3.10 12.01
CA THR A 11 -14.79 3.36 11.36
C THR A 11 -15.22 4.80 11.62
N THR A 12 -15.57 5.53 10.56
CA THR A 12 -16.06 6.91 10.65
C THR A 12 -17.52 7.06 10.23
N GLY A 13 -18.11 5.98 9.71
CA GLY A 13 -19.53 5.88 9.32
C GLY A 13 -20.51 5.81 10.49
N ALA A 14 -21.80 5.88 10.15
CA ALA A 14 -22.91 5.94 11.09
C ALA A 14 -23.47 4.55 11.50
N GLY A 15 -22.95 3.46 10.92
CA GLY A 15 -23.40 2.10 11.16
C GLY A 15 -22.25 1.11 11.41
N PRO A 16 -22.56 -0.16 11.71
CA PRO A 16 -21.58 -1.24 11.67
C PRO A 16 -20.98 -1.33 10.27
N THR A 17 -19.69 -1.62 10.19
CA THR A 17 -18.95 -1.65 8.92
C THR A 17 -18.45 -3.05 8.63
N ARG A 18 -18.73 -3.58 7.45
CA ARG A 18 -18.05 -4.78 6.94
C ARG A 18 -16.93 -4.34 6.01
N ALA A 19 -15.72 -4.79 6.32
CA ALA A 19 -14.56 -4.57 5.46
C ALA A 19 -14.02 -5.90 4.93
N THR A 20 -13.54 -5.88 3.69
CA THR A 20 -12.73 -6.93 3.07
C THR A 20 -11.31 -6.42 2.95
N VAL A 21 -10.37 -7.19 3.49
CA VAL A 21 -8.94 -6.93 3.42
C VAL A 21 -8.33 -7.94 2.44
N ALA A 22 -7.72 -7.46 1.37
CA ALA A 22 -6.95 -8.26 0.42
C ALA A 22 -5.46 -7.97 0.59
N ILE A 23 -4.66 -9.03 0.67
CA ILE A 23 -3.20 -9.01 0.78
C ILE A 23 -2.66 -9.61 -0.51
N ILE A 24 -1.97 -8.78 -1.28
CA ILE A 24 -1.58 -9.08 -2.67
C ILE A 24 -0.05 -9.03 -2.72
N PRO A 25 0.66 -10.17 -2.78
CA PRO A 25 2.12 -10.15 -2.98
C PRO A 25 2.48 -9.53 -4.32
N ASP A 26 3.71 -9.04 -4.45
CA ASP A 26 4.21 -8.55 -5.73
C ASP A 26 4.04 -9.60 -6.85
N GLY A 27 3.66 -9.13 -8.04
CA GLY A 27 3.32 -9.97 -9.18
C GLY A 27 1.91 -10.61 -9.16
N ALA A 28 1.15 -10.47 -8.08
CA ALA A 28 -0.24 -10.94 -8.01
C ALA A 28 -1.26 -9.79 -8.14
N THR A 29 -2.54 -10.16 -8.19
CA THR A 29 -3.68 -9.26 -8.42
C THR A 29 -4.73 -9.37 -7.32
N LEU A 30 -5.55 -8.32 -7.21
CA LEU A 30 -6.73 -8.28 -6.36
C LEU A 30 -7.72 -9.39 -6.72
N GLY A 31 -7.87 -9.72 -8.01
CA GLY A 31 -8.73 -10.82 -8.45
C GLY A 31 -8.30 -12.16 -7.87
N GLU A 32 -6.98 -12.45 -7.87
CA GLU A 32 -6.43 -13.66 -7.26
C GLU A 32 -6.62 -13.68 -5.74
N ALA A 33 -6.39 -12.56 -5.06
CA ALA A 33 -6.60 -12.45 -3.61
C ALA A 33 -8.07 -12.68 -3.22
N LEU A 34 -9.02 -12.14 -3.99
CA LEU A 34 -10.46 -12.32 -3.76
C LEU A 34 -10.94 -13.73 -4.12
N ALA A 35 -10.27 -14.41 -5.05
CA ALA A 35 -10.54 -15.81 -5.38
C ALA A 35 -10.01 -16.79 -4.32
N ASN A 36 -9.16 -16.32 -3.40
CA ASN A 36 -8.56 -17.12 -2.32
C ASN A 36 -8.86 -16.56 -0.92
N PRO A 37 -10.15 -16.54 -0.49
CA PRO A 37 -10.51 -16.05 0.83
C PRO A 37 -10.07 -17.03 1.93
N ARG A 38 -9.50 -16.50 3.01
CA ARG A 38 -9.24 -17.23 4.25
C ARG A 38 -10.57 -17.65 4.88
N ALA A 39 -10.62 -18.86 5.41
CA ALA A 39 -11.82 -19.43 6.01
C ALA A 39 -12.25 -18.76 7.33
N GLU A 40 -11.29 -18.18 8.06
CA GLU A 40 -11.51 -17.52 9.35
C GLU A 40 -11.85 -16.03 9.12
N ALA A 41 -13.09 -15.64 9.42
CA ALA A 41 -13.44 -14.23 9.55
C ALA A 41 -12.85 -13.70 10.88
N ALA A 42 -12.21 -12.53 10.85
CA ALA A 42 -11.74 -11.90 12.07
C ALA A 42 -12.95 -11.33 12.84
N ASP A 43 -13.56 -12.14 13.72
CA ASP A 43 -14.80 -11.76 14.44
C ASP A 43 -14.55 -10.97 15.74
N THR A 44 -13.32 -10.96 16.26
CA THR A 44 -12.92 -10.09 17.39
C THR A 44 -11.45 -9.70 17.29
N ALA A 45 -11.17 -8.39 17.37
CA ALA A 45 -9.83 -7.78 17.29
C ALA A 45 -8.98 -7.99 18.56
N THR A 46 -8.97 -9.18 19.16
CA THR A 46 -8.26 -9.38 20.44
C THR A 46 -7.65 -10.78 20.53
N ASP A 47 -6.31 -10.80 20.58
CA ASP A 47 -5.42 -11.84 21.13
C ASP A 47 -5.57 -13.29 20.64
N ALA A 48 -5.84 -13.50 19.35
CA ALA A 48 -5.53 -14.77 18.71
C ALA A 48 -4.15 -14.68 18.07
N HIS A 49 -3.09 -14.89 18.86
CA HIS A 49 -1.78 -15.24 18.33
C HIS A 49 -1.78 -16.73 18.03
N ALA A 50 -2.12 -17.11 16.81
CA ALA A 50 -1.82 -18.44 16.32
C ALA A 50 -0.48 -18.33 15.58
N GLU A 51 0.60 -18.83 16.19
CA GLU A 51 1.92 -18.99 15.57
C GLU A 51 1.78 -19.91 14.34
N ALA A 52 1.33 -19.36 13.21
CA ALA A 52 1.33 -20.02 11.93
C ALA A 52 2.69 -19.80 11.27
N PRO A 53 3.40 -20.85 10.86
CA PRO A 53 4.68 -20.69 10.18
C PRO A 53 4.49 -19.86 8.90
N PRO A 54 5.46 -19.02 8.52
CA PRO A 54 5.39 -18.26 7.28
C PRO A 54 5.20 -19.22 6.09
N THR A 55 4.25 -18.89 5.22
CA THR A 55 3.94 -19.64 3.99
C THR A 55 4.58 -18.95 2.79
N GLU A 56 4.62 -19.59 1.62
CA GLU A 56 5.00 -18.90 0.38
C GLU A 56 4.09 -17.67 0.13
N PRO A 57 4.61 -16.55 -0.41
CA PRO A 57 3.81 -15.36 -0.69
C PRO A 57 2.61 -15.72 -1.59
N THR A 58 1.41 -15.68 -1.02
CA THR A 58 0.18 -16.08 -1.70
C THR A 58 -0.86 -14.97 -1.57
N ALA A 59 -1.47 -14.59 -2.71
CA ALA A 59 -2.59 -13.64 -2.72
C ALA A 59 -3.78 -14.21 -1.93
N THR A 60 -4.33 -13.43 -1.01
CA THR A 60 -5.40 -13.90 -0.12
C THR A 60 -6.26 -12.75 0.39
N SER A 61 -7.46 -13.04 0.86
CA SER A 61 -8.35 -12.03 1.45
C SER A 61 -9.09 -12.56 2.67
N PHE A 62 -9.59 -11.67 3.52
CA PHE A 62 -10.48 -12.01 4.63
C PHE A 62 -11.48 -10.87 4.88
N SER A 63 -12.58 -11.19 5.53
CA SER A 63 -13.58 -10.19 5.94
C SER A 63 -13.55 -9.97 7.44
N VAL A 64 -13.86 -8.75 7.84
CA VAL A 64 -13.90 -8.31 9.23
C VAL A 64 -15.16 -7.47 9.47
N SER A 65 -15.80 -7.68 10.62
CA SER A 65 -16.90 -6.84 11.10
C SER A 65 -16.36 -5.82 12.09
N LEU A 66 -16.52 -4.54 11.80
CA LEU A 66 -16.00 -3.45 12.61
C LEU A 66 -17.12 -2.76 13.38
N SER A 67 -16.88 -2.54 14.67
CA SER A 67 -17.79 -1.76 15.51
C SER A 67 -17.74 -0.28 15.11
N GLN A 68 -18.88 0.39 15.22
CA GLN A 68 -19.01 1.81 14.93
C GLN A 68 -18.17 2.67 15.88
N GLY A 69 -17.45 3.66 15.34
CA GLY A 69 -16.69 4.64 16.12
C GLY A 69 -15.52 4.05 16.91
N ALA A 70 -15.15 2.81 16.61
CA ALA A 70 -14.11 2.08 17.30
C ALA A 70 -12.89 1.90 16.39
N VAL A 71 -11.72 1.83 17.02
CA VAL A 71 -10.49 1.41 16.37
C VAL A 71 -10.39 -0.12 16.50
N ALA A 72 -10.20 -0.80 15.37
CA ALA A 72 -9.85 -2.21 15.31
C ALA A 72 -8.37 -2.37 14.95
N GLU A 73 -7.72 -3.34 15.60
CA GLU A 73 -6.37 -3.79 15.26
C GLU A 73 -6.45 -5.22 14.75
N LEU A 74 -5.90 -5.43 13.56
CA LEU A 74 -5.99 -6.67 12.81
C LEU A 74 -4.58 -7.15 12.52
N PRO A 75 -4.02 -8.02 13.38
CA PRO A 75 -2.79 -8.73 13.08
C PRO A 75 -2.90 -9.47 11.75
N ILE A 76 -1.87 -9.36 10.90
CA ILE A 76 -1.79 -10.11 9.65
C ILE A 76 -0.86 -11.30 9.85
N GLU A 77 -1.46 -12.46 10.07
CA GLU A 77 -0.73 -13.70 10.33
C GLU A 77 -0.56 -14.57 9.07
N GLY A 78 0.38 -15.52 9.13
CA GLY A 78 0.55 -16.57 8.12
C GLY A 78 1.01 -16.07 6.74
N ILE A 79 1.66 -14.90 6.69
CA ILE A 79 2.26 -14.35 5.47
C ILE A 79 3.79 -14.46 5.53
N ALA A 80 4.42 -14.75 4.40
CA ALA A 80 5.87 -14.64 4.28
C ALA A 80 6.33 -13.18 4.37
N PRO A 81 7.60 -12.94 4.73
CA PRO A 81 8.27 -11.68 4.44
C PRO A 81 8.25 -11.40 2.93
N GLY A 82 7.97 -10.16 2.54
CA GLY A 82 7.93 -9.76 1.14
C GLY A 82 7.26 -8.41 0.92
N GLU A 83 7.13 -8.05 -0.34
CA GLU A 83 6.43 -6.84 -0.77
C GLU A 83 4.96 -7.15 -1.04
N TYR A 84 4.07 -6.31 -0.50
CA TYR A 84 2.63 -6.52 -0.58
C TYR A 84 1.89 -5.22 -0.88
N THR A 85 0.90 -5.31 -1.76
CA THR A 85 -0.18 -4.33 -1.85
C THR A 85 -1.34 -4.78 -0.97
N VAL A 86 -1.75 -3.94 -0.02
CA VAL A 86 -2.93 -4.18 0.82
C VAL A 86 -4.08 -3.31 0.34
N VAL A 87 -5.21 -3.95 0.00
CA VAL A 87 -6.44 -3.28 -0.41
C VAL A 87 -7.50 -3.52 0.66
N VAL A 88 -8.09 -2.43 1.15
CA VAL A 88 -9.22 -2.48 2.09
C VAL A 88 -10.43 -1.88 1.42
N THR A 89 -11.48 -2.67 1.28
CA THR A 89 -12.79 -2.25 0.76
C THR A 89 -13.81 -2.35 1.87
N ALA A 90 -14.67 -1.35 2.05
CA ALA A 90 -15.69 -1.36 3.08
C ALA A 90 -17.01 -0.79 2.56
N ASP A 91 -18.11 -1.20 3.19
CA ASP A 91 -19.46 -0.69 2.90
C ASP A 91 -19.74 0.69 3.53
N GLU A 92 -18.94 1.09 4.51
CA GLU A 92 -18.97 2.39 5.18
C GLU A 92 -17.58 3.05 5.17
N PRO A 93 -17.50 4.39 5.29
CA PRO A 93 -16.23 5.10 5.38
C PRO A 93 -15.37 4.64 6.56
N LEU A 94 -14.09 4.41 6.29
CA LEU A 94 -13.07 4.10 7.28
C LEU A 94 -11.76 4.84 7.01
N VAL A 95 -10.92 4.91 8.02
CA VAL A 95 -9.52 5.36 7.94
C VAL A 95 -8.66 4.20 8.40
N GLY A 96 -7.51 3.99 7.78
CA GLY A 96 -6.62 2.93 8.21
C GLY A 96 -5.15 3.22 7.94
N ALA A 97 -4.31 2.44 8.62
CA ALA A 97 -2.88 2.40 8.38
C ALA A 97 -2.37 0.98 8.67
N LEU A 98 -1.38 0.54 7.91
CA LEU A 98 -0.71 -0.74 8.12
C LEU A 98 0.60 -0.48 8.85
N ARG A 99 0.86 -1.20 9.94
CA ARG A 99 2.19 -1.29 10.52
C ARG A 99 2.92 -2.46 9.89
N GLY A 100 4.17 -2.25 9.49
CA GLY A 100 5.10 -3.33 9.12
C GLY A 100 6.51 -3.01 9.59
N SER A 101 7.36 -4.02 9.63
CA SER A 101 8.74 -3.91 10.13
C SER A 101 9.74 -4.54 9.18
N VAL A 102 10.97 -4.04 9.21
CA VAL A 102 12.13 -4.60 8.51
C VAL A 102 13.20 -4.92 9.55
N THR A 103 13.88 -6.06 9.38
CA THR A 103 15.02 -6.46 10.20
C THR A 103 16.22 -6.69 9.28
N GLY A 104 17.36 -6.08 9.62
CA GLY A 104 18.62 -6.22 8.89
C GLY A 104 19.83 -6.09 9.81
N PRO A 105 21.06 -6.07 9.27
CA PRO A 105 22.29 -5.96 10.07
C PRO A 105 22.36 -4.72 10.96
N GLY A 106 21.73 -3.61 10.53
CA GLY A 106 21.65 -2.36 11.28
C GLY A 106 20.61 -2.35 12.42
N GLY A 107 19.76 -3.38 12.51
CA GLY A 107 18.74 -3.51 13.56
C GLY A 107 17.35 -3.83 13.01
N THR A 108 16.34 -3.52 13.82
CA THR A 108 14.92 -3.65 13.46
C THR A 108 14.26 -2.29 13.55
N ASP A 109 13.50 -1.93 12.51
CA ASP A 109 12.69 -0.72 12.44
C ASP A 109 11.26 -1.06 11.99
N PHE A 110 10.33 -0.17 12.25
CA PHE A 110 8.95 -0.29 11.81
C PHE A 110 8.39 1.04 11.33
N ALA A 111 7.49 0.97 10.34
CA ALA A 111 6.77 2.13 9.82
C ALA A 111 5.27 1.89 9.81
N TRP A 112 4.53 3.00 9.89
CA TRP A 112 3.10 3.03 9.59
C TRP A 112 2.90 3.50 8.15
N PHE A 113 2.37 2.62 7.32
CA PHE A 113 2.04 2.83 5.92
C PHE A 113 0.62 3.37 5.82
N SER A 114 0.50 4.64 5.41
CA SER A 114 -0.80 5.26 5.14
C SER A 114 -1.24 4.97 3.70
N PRO A 115 -2.55 4.83 3.44
CA PRO A 115 -3.07 4.60 2.09
C PRO A 115 -2.77 5.78 1.17
N ALA A 116 -2.40 5.47 -0.08
CA ALA A 116 -2.24 6.47 -1.12
C ALA A 116 -3.60 6.93 -1.68
N GLY A 117 -3.72 8.23 -1.94
CA GLY A 117 -4.92 8.80 -2.56
C GLY A 117 -5.00 8.44 -4.05
N SER A 118 -6.22 8.51 -4.61
CA SER A 118 -6.41 8.40 -6.06
C SER A 118 -5.81 9.63 -6.74
N LEU A 119 -4.87 9.41 -7.68
CA LEU A 119 -4.16 10.47 -8.36
C LEU A 119 -4.89 10.93 -9.62
N GLY A 120 -4.57 12.17 -10.05
CA GLY A 120 -4.89 12.65 -11.39
C GLY A 120 -3.95 12.04 -12.45
N ASP A 121 -4.05 12.52 -13.69
CA ASP A 121 -3.25 11.97 -14.80
C ASP A 121 -1.73 12.12 -14.62
N ARG A 122 -1.29 13.15 -13.89
CA ARG A 122 0.11 13.47 -13.69
C ARG A 122 0.45 13.58 -12.21
N ALA A 123 1.64 13.13 -11.86
CA ALA A 123 2.24 13.34 -10.55
C ALA A 123 3.73 13.65 -10.69
N VAL A 124 4.30 14.30 -9.67
CA VAL A 124 5.74 14.51 -9.54
C VAL A 124 6.17 13.99 -8.19
N VAL A 125 7.40 13.49 -8.12
CA VAL A 125 7.93 12.91 -6.91
C VAL A 125 9.42 13.18 -6.79
N ALA A 126 9.85 13.62 -5.62
CA ALA A 126 11.27 13.76 -5.26
C ALA A 126 11.65 12.60 -4.34
N THR A 127 12.74 11.92 -4.66
CA THR A 127 13.22 10.77 -3.89
C THR A 127 14.12 11.20 -2.74
N PRO A 128 14.04 10.53 -1.58
CA PRO A 128 14.92 10.82 -0.45
C PRO A 128 16.36 10.37 -0.74
N ASP A 129 17.26 10.76 0.15
CA ASP A 129 18.61 10.21 0.23
C ASP A 129 18.56 8.89 1.02
N ALA A 130 18.55 7.76 0.33
CA ALA A 130 18.50 6.43 0.92
C ALA A 130 19.19 5.40 0.01
N ASP A 131 19.62 4.29 0.60
CA ASP A 131 20.34 3.22 -0.11
C ASP A 131 19.44 2.48 -1.11
N SER A 132 18.17 2.29 -0.76
CA SER A 132 17.14 1.78 -1.66
C SER A 132 15.91 2.68 -1.63
N VAL A 133 15.43 3.06 -2.81
CA VAL A 133 14.16 3.79 -2.97
C VAL A 133 13.32 3.05 -4.00
N VAL A 134 12.11 2.68 -3.61
CA VAL A 134 11.16 1.96 -4.46
C VAL A 134 9.92 2.83 -4.67
N LEU A 135 9.60 3.08 -5.93
CA LEU A 135 8.30 3.63 -6.33
C LEU A 135 7.32 2.48 -6.53
N ALA A 136 6.31 2.41 -5.67
CA ALA A 136 5.19 1.49 -5.81
C ALA A 136 4.03 2.18 -6.52
N ILE A 137 3.48 1.54 -7.55
CA ILE A 137 2.29 2.02 -8.29
C ILE A 137 1.24 0.90 -8.28
N ALA A 138 0.04 1.20 -7.77
CA ALA A 138 -1.07 0.27 -7.69
C ALA A 138 -2.23 0.71 -8.60
N ASN A 139 -2.81 -0.27 -9.30
CA ASN A 139 -3.95 -0.08 -10.18
C ASN A 139 -5.20 -0.75 -9.61
N PRO A 140 -6.14 0.02 -9.06
CA PRO A 140 -7.40 -0.54 -8.56
C PRO A 140 -8.41 -0.89 -9.65
N GLY A 141 -8.16 -0.48 -10.90
CA GLY A 141 -8.99 -0.83 -12.04
C GLY A 141 -8.82 -2.28 -12.45
N ASP A 142 -9.64 -2.73 -13.38
CA ASP A 142 -9.67 -4.10 -13.90
C ASP A 142 -8.83 -4.30 -15.18
N ALA A 143 -8.49 -3.21 -15.87
CA ALA A 143 -7.66 -3.21 -17.07
C ALA A 143 -6.23 -2.73 -16.78
N ASP A 144 -5.27 -3.29 -17.52
CA ASP A 144 -3.88 -2.87 -17.49
C ASP A 144 -3.74 -1.39 -17.89
N ARG A 145 -2.76 -0.73 -17.27
CA ARG A 145 -2.48 0.69 -17.48
C ARG A 145 -1.01 0.88 -17.79
N THR A 146 -0.72 1.69 -18.80
CA THR A 146 0.65 2.15 -19.07
C THR A 146 0.88 3.47 -18.38
N VAL A 147 1.96 3.55 -17.60
CA VAL A 147 2.46 4.75 -16.95
C VAL A 147 3.81 5.10 -17.54
N THR A 148 4.00 6.37 -17.88
CA THR A 148 5.33 6.87 -18.25
C THR A 148 6.01 7.43 -17.01
N LEU A 149 7.20 6.90 -16.70
CA LEU A 149 8.12 7.41 -15.68
C LEU A 149 9.25 8.16 -16.39
N THR A 150 9.35 9.46 -16.16
CA THR A 150 10.47 10.27 -16.64
C THR A 150 11.39 10.58 -15.46
N GLY A 151 12.67 10.25 -15.58
CA GLY A 151 13.69 10.49 -14.55
C GLY A 151 15.05 10.91 -15.13
N PRO A 152 16.11 10.88 -14.32
CA PRO A 152 17.47 11.25 -14.73
C PRO A 152 17.99 10.45 -15.93
N ASP A 153 17.63 9.17 -16.02
CA ASP A 153 18.04 8.25 -17.09
C ASP A 153 17.16 8.33 -18.35
N GLY A 154 16.13 9.18 -18.33
CA GLY A 154 15.17 9.35 -19.41
C GLY A 154 13.79 8.75 -19.11
N ASP A 155 13.07 8.40 -20.17
CA ASP A 155 11.70 7.90 -20.09
C ASP A 155 11.66 6.36 -20.06
N ALA A 156 10.81 5.82 -19.19
CA ALA A 156 10.46 4.41 -19.11
C ALA A 156 8.94 4.23 -19.15
N GLU A 157 8.48 3.18 -19.85
CA GLU A 157 7.08 2.75 -19.81
C GLU A 157 6.90 1.61 -18.82
N LEU A 158 5.96 1.77 -17.89
CA LEU A 158 5.62 0.80 -16.86
C LEU A 158 4.21 0.28 -17.14
N VAL A 159 4.05 -1.03 -17.24
CA VAL A 159 2.72 -1.66 -17.32
C VAL A 159 2.29 -2.04 -15.91
N VAL A 160 1.17 -1.48 -15.46
CA VAL A 160 0.57 -1.76 -14.16
C VAL A 160 -0.67 -2.64 -14.37
N PRO A 161 -0.62 -3.93 -13.95
CA PRO A 161 -1.73 -4.85 -14.19
C PRO A 161 -3.03 -4.39 -13.55
N GLY A 162 -4.17 -4.71 -14.17
CA GLY A 162 -5.49 -4.55 -13.54
C GLY A 162 -5.55 -5.27 -12.19
N GLY A 163 -5.92 -4.55 -11.13
CA GLY A 163 -5.98 -5.05 -9.75
C GLY A 163 -4.62 -5.35 -9.13
N GLY A 164 -3.52 -5.06 -9.82
CA GLY A 164 -2.16 -5.35 -9.37
C GLY A 164 -1.36 -4.09 -9.05
N SER A 165 -0.07 -4.30 -8.84
CA SER A 165 0.92 -3.25 -8.63
C SER A 165 2.21 -3.53 -9.38
N VAL A 166 3.02 -2.50 -9.56
CA VAL A 166 4.41 -2.61 -9.97
C VAL A 166 5.30 -1.89 -8.95
N LEU A 167 6.47 -2.46 -8.70
CA LEU A 167 7.51 -1.90 -7.86
C LEU A 167 8.71 -1.58 -8.74
N VAL A 168 9.17 -0.33 -8.70
CA VAL A 168 10.28 0.14 -9.53
C VAL A 168 11.33 0.76 -8.64
N GLU A 169 12.55 0.26 -8.70
CA GLU A 169 13.68 0.91 -8.04
C GLU A 169 14.01 2.21 -8.76
N VAL A 170 14.18 3.27 -7.99
CA VAL A 170 14.48 4.62 -8.50
C VAL A 170 15.70 5.17 -7.76
N GLU A 171 16.48 5.99 -8.44
CA GLU A 171 17.62 6.66 -7.81
C GLU A 171 17.16 7.59 -6.69
N GLY A 172 17.89 7.58 -5.56
CA GLY A 172 17.76 8.57 -4.50
C GLY A 172 18.15 9.98 -4.96
N ARG A 173 17.71 11.00 -4.20
CA ARG A 173 18.01 12.43 -4.45
C ARG A 173 17.69 12.91 -5.87
N SER A 174 16.64 12.39 -6.46
CA SER A 174 16.26 12.61 -7.85
C SER A 174 14.79 13.00 -7.97
N ASP A 175 14.48 13.76 -9.02
CA ASP A 175 13.11 14.14 -9.35
C ASP A 175 12.60 13.26 -10.48
N TYR A 176 11.37 12.74 -10.30
CA TYR A 176 10.66 11.97 -11.31
C TYR A 176 9.31 12.60 -11.62
N SER A 177 8.85 12.43 -12.85
CA SER A 177 7.48 12.75 -13.25
C SER A 177 6.77 11.52 -13.78
N LEU A 178 5.49 11.41 -13.44
CA LEU A 178 4.62 10.32 -13.83
C LEU A 178 3.49 10.86 -14.73
N ALA A 179 3.17 10.14 -15.79
CA ALA A 179 2.03 10.40 -16.66
C ALA A 179 1.20 9.12 -16.90
N GLY A 180 -0.10 9.26 -17.13
CA GLY A 180 -1.03 8.12 -17.23
C GLY A 180 -1.56 7.62 -15.88
N MET A 181 -1.40 8.42 -14.82
CA MET A 181 -1.70 8.05 -13.43
C MET A 181 -3.17 8.18 -13.02
N ASN A 182 -4.06 8.56 -13.94
CA ASN A 182 -5.45 8.87 -13.61
C ASN A 182 -6.17 7.68 -12.94
N GLY A 183 -6.54 7.84 -11.67
CA GLY A 183 -7.18 6.81 -10.85
C GLY A 183 -6.22 5.80 -10.20
N LEU A 184 -4.93 5.85 -10.54
CA LEU A 184 -3.89 5.03 -9.91
C LEU A 184 -3.48 5.59 -8.55
N ARG A 185 -2.77 4.77 -7.80
CA ARG A 185 -2.21 5.11 -6.49
C ARG A 185 -0.71 4.90 -6.52
N ALA A 186 0.05 5.73 -5.83
CA ALA A 186 1.49 5.56 -5.74
C ALA A 186 2.04 5.94 -4.36
N ALA A 187 3.16 5.33 -3.99
CA ALA A 187 3.92 5.66 -2.80
C ALA A 187 5.42 5.47 -3.07
N LEU A 188 6.25 6.31 -2.45
CA LEU A 188 7.67 6.02 -2.32
C LEU A 188 7.91 5.26 -1.04
N ARG A 189 8.66 4.18 -1.13
CA ARG A 189 9.26 3.50 0.00
C ARG A 189 10.76 3.76 -0.04
N ALA A 190 11.35 3.98 1.12
CA ALA A 190 12.79 4.08 1.28
C ALA A 190 13.21 3.09 2.36
N ASP A 191 14.25 2.33 2.06
CA ASP A 191 14.73 1.24 2.90
C ASP A 191 16.25 1.26 2.98
N GLY A 192 16.75 0.59 4.01
CA GLY A 192 18.18 0.36 4.23
C GLY A 192 18.38 -0.76 5.24
N ASP A 193 19.60 -0.90 5.74
CA ASP A 193 19.97 -1.94 6.71
C ASP A 193 19.17 -1.79 8.03
N GLY A 194 17.99 -2.40 8.09
CA GLY A 194 17.07 -2.31 9.22
C GLY A 194 16.37 -0.95 9.34
N LEU A 195 16.12 -0.26 8.23
CA LEU A 195 15.38 1.01 8.18
C LEU A 195 14.22 0.90 7.19
N VAL A 196 13.08 1.49 7.53
CA VAL A 196 11.92 1.52 6.62
C VAL A 196 11.11 2.81 6.77
N ALA A 197 10.76 3.41 5.64
CA ALA A 197 9.84 4.54 5.58
C ALA A 197 9.00 4.50 4.30
N GLN A 198 7.79 5.06 4.35
CA GLN A 198 6.97 5.24 3.16
C GLN A 198 6.28 6.60 3.16
N THR A 199 6.27 7.24 2.00
CA THR A 199 5.50 8.45 1.74
C THR A 199 4.49 8.19 0.63
N PRO A 200 3.17 8.13 0.91
CA PRO A 200 2.17 8.03 -0.13
C PRO A 200 2.10 9.32 -0.94
N LEU A 201 1.97 9.20 -2.27
CA LEU A 201 1.66 10.34 -3.11
C LEU A 201 0.20 10.75 -2.87
N GLN A 202 0.00 12.05 -2.69
CA GLN A 202 -1.32 12.62 -2.44
C GLN A 202 -1.77 13.41 -3.67
N PRO A 203 -3.06 13.32 -4.05
CA PRO A 203 -3.58 14.19 -5.08
C PRO A 203 -3.49 15.66 -4.65
N PRO A 204 -3.46 16.61 -5.61
CA PRO A 204 -3.61 18.02 -5.29
C PRO A 204 -4.87 18.24 -4.45
N ALA A 205 -4.80 19.18 -3.50
CA ALA A 205 -5.97 19.54 -2.70
C ALA A 205 -7.13 19.94 -3.64
N PRO A 206 -8.39 19.58 -3.34
CA PRO A 206 -9.54 19.91 -4.20
C PRO A 206 -9.73 21.41 -4.46
N LEU A 207 -9.18 22.24 -3.57
CA LEU A 207 -9.21 23.72 -3.66
C LEU A 207 -7.93 24.31 -4.25
N ALA A 208 -6.96 23.48 -4.66
CA ALA A 208 -5.73 23.93 -5.27
C ALA A 208 -6.06 24.58 -6.64
N THR A 209 -5.76 25.87 -6.76
CA THR A 209 -5.79 26.55 -8.06
C THR A 209 -4.39 26.46 -8.67
N PRO A 210 -4.24 26.19 -9.98
CA PRO A 210 -2.92 26.17 -10.61
C PRO A 210 -2.18 27.49 -10.38
N VAL A 211 -0.93 27.40 -9.89
CA VAL A 211 -0.04 28.56 -9.80
C VAL A 211 0.70 28.66 -11.13
N ARG A 212 0.49 29.76 -11.85
CA ARG A 212 1.28 30.08 -13.05
C ARG A 212 2.56 30.77 -12.62
N VAL A 213 3.70 30.11 -12.81
CA VAL A 213 5.03 30.72 -12.64
C VAL A 213 5.45 31.32 -13.98
N HIS A 214 5.78 32.60 -13.99
CA HIS A 214 6.44 33.25 -15.12
C HIS A 214 7.94 33.22 -14.86
N VAL A 215 8.68 32.65 -15.81
CA VAL A 215 10.15 32.66 -15.87
C VAL A 215 10.62 33.63 -16.93
#